data_AF-A0A3B8SXJ9-F1
#
_entry.id   AF-A0A3B8SXJ9-F1
#
_cell.length_a   1.000
_cell.length_b   1.000
_cell.length_c   1.000
_cell.angle_alpha   90.00
_cell.angle_beta   90.00
_cell.angle_gamma   90.00
#
_symmetry.space_group_name_H-M   'P 1'
#
loop_
_entity.id
_entity.type
_entity.pdbx_description
1 polymer ?
#
loop_
_entity_poly.entity_id
_entity_poly.type
_entity_poly.pdbx_seq_one_letter_code
_entity_poly.pdbx_strand_id
1 'polypeptide(L)'
;MHPELAPETHSTLTSDAFHKRRRFHNPPGSPQATGNFRDFWGYVFRQAFRRLPTEWPRHHAVPPEVAKQQLESSGVHSITWLGHAAFVLNLGGRRIVIDPFLAHRASPLSFAGPRR
;
A
#
# COMPACT_ATOMS: atom_id res chain seq x y z
N MET A 1 -38.63 34.69 4.46
CA MET A 1 -37.56 34.46 3.46
C MET A 1 -36.95 33.12 3.77
N HIS A 2 -37.37 32.09 3.04
CA HIS A 2 -36.89 30.71 3.18
C HIS A 2 -35.50 30.59 2.51
N PRO A 3 -34.50 29.97 3.15
CA PRO A 3 -33.34 29.49 2.42
C PRO A 3 -33.76 28.22 1.66
N GLU A 4 -33.57 28.27 0.34
CA GLU A 4 -33.71 27.17 -0.59
C GLU A 4 -32.80 26.00 -0.15
N LEU A 5 -33.40 24.85 0.16
CA LEU A 5 -32.66 23.62 0.43
C LEU A 5 -32.07 23.12 -0.90
N ALA A 6 -30.75 23.00 -0.96
CA ALA A 6 -30.05 22.35 -2.07
C ALA A 6 -30.60 20.93 -2.28
N PRO A 7 -30.73 20.44 -3.51
CA PRO A 7 -31.16 19.07 -3.75
C PRO A 7 -30.08 18.09 -3.28
N GLU A 8 -30.38 17.39 -2.19
CA GLU A 8 -29.67 16.20 -1.71
C GLU A 8 -29.55 15.19 -2.86
N THR A 9 -28.39 15.12 -3.50
CA THR A 9 -28.11 14.09 -4.50
C THR A 9 -27.84 12.80 -3.74
N HIS A 10 -28.90 12.05 -3.46
CA HIS A 10 -28.81 10.67 -3.01
C HIS A 10 -28.12 9.85 -4.10
N SER A 11 -26.80 9.69 -4.00
CA SER A 11 -26.04 8.76 -4.79
C SER A 11 -26.38 7.35 -4.31
N THR A 12 -27.46 6.78 -4.84
CA THR A 12 -27.72 5.34 -4.81
C THR A 12 -26.73 4.67 -5.77
N LEU A 13 -25.46 4.63 -5.39
CA LEU A 13 -24.52 3.66 -5.94
C LEU A 13 -24.84 2.33 -5.27
N THR A 14 -25.74 1.60 -5.93
CA THR A 14 -26.18 0.25 -5.61
C THR A 14 -24.98 -0.63 -5.29
N SER A 15 -24.97 -1.12 -4.05
CA SER A 15 -24.06 -2.12 -3.46
C SER A 15 -23.77 -3.33 -4.36
N ASP A 16 -24.67 -3.64 -5.30
CA ASP A 16 -24.59 -4.81 -6.18
C ASP A 16 -23.44 -4.78 -7.20
N ALA A 17 -22.89 -3.61 -7.53
CA ALA A 17 -21.82 -3.49 -8.52
C ALA A 17 -20.48 -4.10 -8.04
N PHE A 18 -20.25 -4.15 -6.73
CA PHE A 18 -18.99 -4.62 -6.15
C PHE A 18 -18.90 -6.15 -6.06
N HIS A 19 -20.02 -6.87 -5.98
CA HIS A 19 -20.02 -8.30 -5.64
C HIS A 19 -19.90 -9.27 -6.83
N LYS A 20 -20.02 -8.81 -8.09
CA LYS A 20 -19.98 -9.70 -9.27
C LYS A 20 -18.66 -9.73 -10.05
N ARG A 21 -17.70 -8.86 -9.75
CA ARG A 21 -16.48 -8.75 -10.57
C ARG A 21 -15.32 -9.52 -9.92
N ARG A 22 -14.99 -10.69 -10.46
CA ARG A 22 -13.84 -11.53 -10.04
C ARG A 22 -12.46 -10.87 -10.27
N ARG A 23 -12.43 -9.67 -10.83
CA ARG A 23 -11.22 -8.90 -11.15
C ARG A 23 -11.45 -7.44 -10.80
N PHE A 24 -10.38 -6.77 -10.40
CA PHE A 24 -10.38 -5.33 -10.21
C PHE A 24 -10.72 -4.62 -11.52
N HIS A 25 -11.59 -3.61 -11.44
CA HIS A 25 -11.93 -2.72 -12.56
C HIS A 25 -11.86 -1.29 -12.03
N ASN A 26 -11.29 -0.40 -12.84
CA ASN A 26 -11.26 1.01 -12.51
C ASN A 26 -12.71 1.55 -12.45
N PRO A 27 -13.03 2.46 -11.50
CA PRO A 27 -14.35 3.05 -11.41
C PRO A 27 -14.68 3.89 -12.65
N PRO A 28 -15.98 4.10 -12.96
CA PRO A 28 -16.39 4.96 -14.06
C PRO A 28 -15.75 6.35 -13.99
N GLY A 29 -15.30 6.88 -15.13
CA GLY A 29 -14.59 8.17 -15.20
C GLY A 29 -13.08 8.11 -14.93
N SER A 30 -12.53 6.94 -14.58
CA SER A 30 -11.08 6.76 -14.48
C SER A 30 -10.41 6.93 -15.85
N PRO A 31 -9.15 7.40 -15.89
CA PRO A 31 -8.36 7.40 -17.11
C PRO A 31 -8.33 6.00 -17.75
N GLN A 32 -8.52 5.96 -19.07
CA GLN A 32 -8.41 4.72 -19.81
C GLN A 32 -6.93 4.36 -19.99
N ALA A 33 -6.59 3.08 -19.83
CA ALA A 33 -5.25 2.61 -20.09
C ALA A 33 -4.95 2.71 -21.59
N THR A 34 -4.02 3.57 -21.98
CA THR A 34 -3.60 3.78 -23.37
C THR A 34 -2.25 3.13 -23.70
N GLY A 35 -1.58 2.53 -22.70
CA GLY A 35 -0.26 1.96 -22.85
C GLY A 35 -0.26 0.65 -23.66
N ASN A 36 0.74 0.49 -24.53
CA ASN A 36 0.98 -0.73 -25.29
C ASN A 36 2.21 -1.50 -24.75
N PHE A 37 2.52 -2.65 -25.36
CA PHE A 37 3.68 -3.46 -24.97
C PHE A 37 5.03 -2.72 -25.04
N ARG A 38 5.22 -1.81 -26.00
CA ARG A 38 6.44 -0.99 -26.10
C ARG A 38 6.54 -0.03 -24.92
N ASP A 39 5.44 0.58 -24.50
CA ASP A 39 5.41 1.46 -23.33
C ASP A 39 5.74 0.69 -22.04
N PHE A 40 5.20 -0.53 -21.92
CA PHE A 40 5.51 -1.44 -20.82
C PHE A 40 7.00 -1.78 -20.77
N TRP A 41 7.58 -2.25 -21.88
CA TRP A 41 9.01 -2.56 -21.93
C TRP A 41 9.90 -1.35 -21.69
N GLY A 42 9.51 -0.18 -22.23
CA GLY A 42 10.20 1.08 -21.97
C GLY A 42 10.16 1.46 -20.49
N TYR A 43 9.02 1.26 -19.81
CA TYR A 43 8.91 1.45 -18.37
C TYR A 43 9.81 0.50 -17.58
N VAL A 44 9.80 -0.80 -17.92
CA VAL A 44 10.65 -1.82 -17.28
C VAL A 44 12.12 -1.44 -17.40
N PHE A 45 12.59 -1.08 -18.61
CA PHE A 45 13.96 -0.64 -18.83
C PHE A 45 14.31 0.60 -18.00
N ARG A 46 13.47 1.66 -18.05
CA ARG A 46 13.71 2.87 -17.25
C ARG A 46 13.81 2.56 -15.77
N GLN A 47 12.97 1.66 -15.25
CA GLN A 47 12.99 1.31 -13.84
C GLN A 47 14.20 0.45 -13.47
N ALA A 48 14.62 -0.46 -14.34
CA ALA A 48 15.82 -1.29 -14.12
C ALA A 48 17.10 -0.45 -14.05
N PHE A 49 17.18 0.63 -14.83
CA PHE A 49 18.34 1.54 -14.84
C PHE A 49 18.14 2.80 -14.00
N ARG A 50 17.04 2.90 -13.23
CA ARG A 50 16.81 4.05 -12.35
C ARG A 50 17.81 4.00 -11.20
N ARG A 51 18.54 5.11 -11.00
CA ARG A 51 19.36 5.30 -9.80
C ARG A 51 18.46 5.46 -8.60
N LEU A 52 18.55 4.52 -7.66
CA LEU A 52 17.86 4.60 -6.38
C LEU A 52 18.80 5.22 -5.34
N PRO A 53 18.30 6.08 -4.44
CA PRO A 53 19.08 6.52 -3.29
C PRO A 53 19.54 5.28 -2.52
N THR A 54 20.86 5.19 -2.31
CA THR A 54 21.48 4.04 -1.63
C THR A 54 21.62 4.28 -0.13
N GLU A 55 21.38 5.51 0.32
CA GLU A 55 21.56 5.92 1.70
C GLU A 55 20.22 6.31 2.31
N TRP A 56 19.92 5.67 3.44
CA TRP A 56 18.80 6.02 4.31
C TRP A 56 19.37 6.47 5.66
N PRO A 57 18.76 7.45 6.32
CA PRO A 57 19.21 7.88 7.63
C PRO A 57 19.20 6.71 8.62
N ARG A 58 20.37 6.32 9.12
CA ARG A 58 20.53 5.11 9.95
C ARG A 58 19.76 5.17 11.27
N HIS A 59 19.44 6.36 11.75
CA HIS A 59 18.64 6.58 12.95
C HIS A 59 17.14 6.32 12.76
N HIS A 60 16.67 6.13 11.52
CA HIS A 60 15.27 5.76 11.25
C HIS A 60 14.99 4.26 11.40
N ALA A 61 16.03 3.43 11.48
CA ALA A 61 15.90 1.99 11.65
C ALA A 61 16.48 1.57 13.01
N VAL A 62 15.74 0.74 13.72
CA VAL A 62 16.21 0.07 14.94
C VAL A 62 16.63 -1.36 14.60
N PRO A 63 17.56 -1.96 15.38
CA PRO A 63 17.86 -3.38 15.24
C PRO A 63 16.61 -4.26 15.38
N PRO A 64 16.51 -5.40 14.66
CA PRO A 64 15.35 -6.29 14.71
C PRO A 64 14.96 -6.74 16.12
N GLU A 65 15.95 -6.94 17.00
CA GLU A 65 15.76 -7.35 18.39
C GLU A 65 15.05 -6.25 19.18
N VAL A 66 15.46 -5.00 18.98
CA VAL A 66 14.84 -3.82 19.60
C VAL A 66 13.42 -3.62 19.05
N ALA A 67 13.23 -3.74 17.74
CA ALA A 67 11.90 -3.66 17.12
C ALA A 67 10.94 -4.72 17.68
N LYS A 68 11.42 -5.95 17.85
CA LYS A 68 10.64 -7.05 18.43
C LYS A 68 10.26 -6.75 19.87
N GLN A 69 11.23 -6.31 20.69
CA GLN A 69 10.98 -5.94 22.08
C GLN A 69 9.94 -4.80 22.18
N GLN A 70 10.08 -3.75 21.37
CA GLN A 70 9.13 -2.62 21.32
C GLN A 70 7.72 -3.07 20.89
N LEU A 71 7.63 -4.01 19.96
CA LEU A 71 6.36 -4.58 19.53
C LEU A 71 5.72 -5.46 20.61
N GLU A 72 6.51 -6.20 21.37
CA GLU A 72 6.03 -7.01 22.50
C GLU A 72 5.57 -6.15 23.67
N SER A 73 6.28 -5.04 23.95
CA SER A 73 5.92 -4.08 24.99
C SER A 73 4.88 -3.04 24.57
N SER A 74 4.38 -3.12 23.33
CA SER A 74 3.42 -2.14 22.80
C SER A 74 2.05 -2.23 23.49
N GLY A 75 1.42 -1.08 23.69
CA GLY A 75 0.15 -0.98 24.40
C GLY A 75 -1.05 -1.54 23.62
N VAL A 76 -2.22 -1.51 24.27
CA VAL A 76 -3.51 -1.98 23.73
C VAL A 76 -3.93 -1.26 22.43
N HIS A 77 -3.48 -0.01 22.28
CA HIS A 77 -3.65 0.80 21.09
C HIS A 77 -2.28 1.33 20.64
N SER A 78 -1.75 0.82 19.53
CA SER A 78 -0.44 1.23 19.03
C SER A 78 -0.29 0.95 17.54
N ILE A 79 0.62 1.69 16.91
CA ILE A 79 1.06 1.43 15.54
C ILE A 79 2.57 1.23 15.53
N THR A 80 3.01 0.16 14.87
CA THR A 80 4.43 -0.15 14.65
C THR A 80 4.68 -0.23 13.15
N TRP A 81 5.64 0.57 12.67
CA TRP A 81 6.06 0.53 11.27
C TRP A 81 7.14 -0.53 11.07
N LEU A 82 6.95 -1.45 10.12
CA LEU A 82 7.91 -2.51 9.80
C LEU A 82 8.77 -2.20 8.57
N GLY A 83 8.56 -1.03 7.94
CA GLY A 83 9.19 -0.60 6.70
C GLY A 83 8.26 -0.71 5.48
N HIS A 84 8.54 0.06 4.44
CA HIS A 84 7.67 0.20 3.26
C HIS A 84 6.22 0.55 3.67
N ALA A 85 5.23 -0.18 3.15
CA ALA A 85 3.82 -0.05 3.52
C ALA A 85 3.38 -1.03 4.64
N ALA A 86 4.31 -1.76 5.26
CA ALA A 86 4.00 -2.78 6.25
C ALA A 86 3.84 -2.19 7.66
N PHE A 87 2.70 -2.47 8.31
CA PHE A 87 2.39 -2.00 9.66
C PHE A 87 1.84 -3.11 10.54
N VAL A 88 2.12 -3.01 11.85
CA VAL A 88 1.36 -3.73 12.88
C VAL A 88 0.51 -2.72 13.63
N LEU A 89 -0.78 -2.98 13.68
CA LEU A 89 -1.77 -2.17 14.37
C LEU A 89 -2.34 -2.97 15.53
N ASN A 90 -2.12 -2.51 16.75
CA ASN A 90 -2.81 -3.04 17.92
C ASN A 90 -4.03 -2.16 18.19
N LEU A 91 -5.22 -2.76 18.24
CA LEU A 91 -6.47 -2.07 18.54
C LEU A 91 -7.34 -2.94 19.44
N GLY A 92 -7.58 -2.47 20.67
CA GLY A 92 -8.45 -3.17 21.61
C GLY A 92 -7.97 -4.60 21.91
N GLY A 93 -6.65 -4.78 22.00
CA GLY A 93 -6.01 -6.08 22.26
C GLY A 93 -5.92 -7.01 21.04
N ARG A 94 -6.39 -6.58 19.86
CA ARG A 94 -6.21 -7.31 18.60
C ARG A 94 -5.01 -6.79 17.84
N ARG A 95 -4.25 -7.70 17.22
CA ARG A 95 -3.09 -7.38 16.39
C ARG A 95 -3.40 -7.62 14.92
N ILE A 96 -3.32 -6.56 14.13
CA ILE A 96 -3.61 -6.56 12.69
C ILE A 96 -2.31 -6.24 11.95
N VAL A 97 -1.98 -7.03 10.93
CA VAL A 97 -0.83 -6.77 10.07
C VAL A 97 -1.34 -6.29 8.71
N ILE A 98 -0.84 -5.14 8.27
CA ILE A 98 -1.22 -4.48 7.02
C ILE A 98 -0.04 -4.61 6.05
N ASP A 99 -0.33 -4.97 4.80
CA ASP A 99 0.62 -5.13 3.69
C ASP A 99 1.96 -5.79 4.09
N PRO A 100 1.96 -7.07 4.52
CA PRO A 100 3.12 -7.74 5.11
C PRO A 100 4.22 -8.09 4.09
N PHE A 101 4.87 -7.08 3.52
CA PHE A 101 6.03 -7.25 2.68
C PHE A 101 7.32 -7.26 3.53
N LEU A 102 7.68 -8.43 4.03
CA LEU A 102 8.85 -8.63 4.92
C LEU A 102 10.00 -9.42 4.26
N ALA A 103 9.86 -9.75 2.97
CA ALA A 103 10.90 -10.45 2.22
C ALA A 103 12.11 -9.54 1.94
N HIS A 104 13.29 -10.15 1.77
CA HIS A 104 14.49 -9.42 1.38
C HIS A 104 14.42 -8.80 -0.03
N ARG A 105 13.49 -9.26 -0.88
CA ARG A 105 13.37 -8.81 -2.27
C ARG A 105 11.93 -8.67 -2.71
N ALA A 106 11.62 -7.57 -3.40
CA ALA A 106 10.30 -7.27 -3.96
C ALA A 106 10.16 -7.90 -5.34
N SER A 107 10.23 -9.23 -5.40
CA SER A 107 10.23 -9.98 -6.65
C SER A 107 9.76 -11.41 -6.45
N PRO A 108 9.07 -12.00 -7.45
CA PRO A 108 8.81 -13.44 -7.47
C PRO A 108 10.08 -14.27 -7.73
N LEU A 109 11.16 -13.65 -8.23
CA LEU A 109 12.44 -14.30 -8.47
C LEU A 109 13.39 -14.04 -7.30
N SER A 110 14.07 -15.06 -6.81
CA SER A 110 15.03 -14.94 -5.70
C SER A 110 16.25 -14.07 -6.03
N PHE A 111 16.70 -14.11 -7.29
CA PHE A 111 17.94 -13.47 -7.74
C PHE A 111 17.76 -12.07 -8.36
N ALA A 112 16.57 -11.74 -8.88
CA ALA A 112 16.34 -10.50 -9.66
C ALA A 112 15.25 -9.62 -9.02
N GLY A 113 15.37 -8.30 -9.12
CA GLY A 113 14.41 -7.31 -8.61
C GLY A 113 14.93 -6.49 -7.41
N PRO A 114 14.18 -5.51 -6.88
CA PRO A 114 14.65 -4.60 -5.84
C PRO A 114 14.88 -5.32 -4.49
N ARG A 115 16.04 -5.11 -3.86
CA ARG A 115 16.31 -5.56 -2.48
C ARG A 115 15.77 -4.53 -1.49
N ARG A 116 15.32 -5.02 -0.33
CA ARG A 116 14.98 -4.23 0.85
C ARG A 116 16.23 -3.91 1.67
#